data_AF-A0A8H6A7F8-F1
#
_entry.id   AF-A0A8H6A7F8-F1
#
_cell.length_a   1.000
_cell.length_b   1.000
_cell.length_c   1.000
_cell.angle_alpha   90.00
_cell.angle_beta   90.00
_cell.angle_gamma   90.00
#
_symmetry.space_group_name_H-M   'P 1'
#
loop_
_entity.id
_entity.type
_entity.pdbx_description
1 polymer ?
#
loop_
_entity_poly.entity_id
_entity_poly.type
_entity_poly.pdbx_seq_one_letter_code
_entity_poly.pdbx_strand_id
1 'polypeptide(L)'
;MNLKGWCSHYPEHGAPLDSVDGRFPEDHSVLGEAIISCFLSIIPVLLKAGAKPGDKETPTPLERAISTDQPEMVQILVEAGYRLADDHSLCTIAEQGNKAPMEIVIDLGLDVEMCWQGALFVAIIHGQREMVELLIEKGANPHLTHDVFTRDYECWRYNTIGFAVLFKQLEILRLLLDMSVRPEKEDLMLARDERFEEAVALLKGYSFDDVPEKQHISEFLD
;
A
#
# COMPACT_ATOMS: atom_id res chain seq x y z
N MET A 1 -0.50 -15.15 21.14
CA MET A 1 -0.74 -16.10 22.26
C MET A 1 0.24 -17.24 22.05
N ASN A 2 1.25 -17.48 22.90
CA ASN A 2 2.37 -18.35 22.48
C ASN A 2 1.91 -19.78 22.11
N LEU A 3 2.64 -20.43 21.19
CA LEU A 3 2.34 -21.79 20.70
C LEU A 3 2.21 -22.82 21.85
N LYS A 4 2.85 -22.59 23.00
CA LYS A 4 2.68 -23.43 24.20
C LYS A 4 1.28 -23.32 24.81
N GLY A 5 0.68 -22.14 24.83
CA GLY A 5 -0.70 -21.91 25.25
C GLY A 5 -1.70 -22.59 24.31
N TRP A 6 -1.44 -22.51 23.00
CA TRP A 6 -2.22 -23.19 21.96
C TRP A 6 -2.22 -24.72 22.11
N CYS A 7 -1.05 -25.35 22.25
CA CYS A 7 -0.95 -26.80 22.48
C CYS A 7 -1.58 -27.24 23.81
N SER A 8 -1.61 -26.37 24.82
CA SER A 8 -2.20 -26.69 26.12
C SER A 8 -3.74 -26.72 26.12
N HIS A 9 -4.38 -25.99 25.20
CA HIS A 9 -5.85 -25.93 25.10
C HIS A 9 -6.44 -27.04 24.21
N TYR A 10 -5.65 -27.65 23.33
CA TYR A 10 -6.13 -28.65 22.36
C TYR A 10 -5.26 -29.91 22.36
N PRO A 11 -5.56 -30.89 23.24
CA PRO A 11 -4.77 -32.10 23.35
C PRO A 11 -4.99 -33.03 22.13
N GLU A 12 -3.90 -33.22 21.41
CA GLU A 12 -3.47 -34.37 20.60
C GLU A 12 -4.32 -34.88 19.42
N HIS A 13 -5.61 -34.55 19.26
CA HIS A 13 -6.39 -35.06 18.10
C HIS A 13 -7.37 -34.09 17.43
N GLY A 14 -7.23 -32.77 17.60
CA GLY A 14 -8.08 -31.84 16.86
C GLY A 14 -8.00 -30.39 17.33
N ALA A 15 -6.80 -29.82 17.40
CA ALA A 15 -6.71 -28.37 17.45
C ALA A 15 -7.33 -27.82 16.15
N PRO A 16 -8.34 -26.93 16.23
CA PRO A 16 -8.90 -26.33 15.02
C PRO A 16 -7.79 -25.54 14.33
N LEU A 17 -7.48 -25.92 13.09
CA LEU A 17 -6.48 -25.25 12.27
C LEU A 17 -6.98 -23.87 11.78
N ASP A 18 -8.28 -23.61 11.90
CA ASP A 18 -8.99 -22.68 11.01
C ASP A 18 -9.67 -21.49 11.69
N SER A 19 -9.73 -21.35 13.02
CA SER A 19 -10.43 -20.16 13.54
C SER A 19 -10.05 -19.74 14.96
N VAL A 20 -9.54 -18.52 15.01
CA VAL A 20 -9.92 -17.55 16.03
C VAL A 20 -11.16 -16.81 15.51
N ASP A 21 -12.14 -16.53 16.36
CA ASP A 21 -13.41 -15.87 15.97
C ASP A 21 -13.24 -14.42 15.45
N GLY A 22 -12.00 -13.94 15.30
CA GLY A 22 -11.68 -12.58 14.85
C GLY A 22 -12.33 -11.52 15.73
N ARG A 23 -12.47 -11.80 17.03
CA ARG A 23 -13.14 -10.90 17.98
C ARG A 23 -12.21 -9.82 18.49
N PHE A 24 -10.89 -10.05 18.43
CA PHE A 24 -9.87 -9.08 18.84
C PHE A 24 -8.81 -8.91 17.74
N PRO A 25 -8.18 -7.73 17.59
CA PRO A 25 -7.10 -7.50 16.61
C PRO A 25 -5.88 -8.42 16.80
N GLU A 26 -5.71 -8.98 18.00
CA GLU A 26 -4.64 -9.90 18.40
C GLU A 26 -4.93 -11.37 18.01
N ASP A 27 -6.13 -11.65 17.50
CA ASP A 27 -6.59 -12.99 17.17
C ASP A 27 -5.87 -13.45 15.89
N HIS A 28 -4.82 -14.25 16.05
CA HIS A 28 -4.07 -14.86 14.96
C HIS A 28 -4.47 -16.32 14.73
N SER A 29 -4.56 -16.72 13.47
CA SER A 29 -4.68 -18.13 13.10
C SER A 29 -3.42 -18.90 13.52
N VAL A 30 -3.47 -20.23 13.48
CA VAL A 30 -2.25 -21.06 13.67
C VAL A 30 -1.17 -20.67 12.65
N LEU A 31 -1.60 -20.38 11.42
CA LEU A 31 -0.72 -19.93 10.35
C LEU A 31 -0.12 -18.57 10.67
N GLY A 32 -0.93 -17.61 11.14
CA GLY A 32 -0.47 -16.29 11.57
C GLY A 32 0.52 -16.33 12.73
N GLU A 33 0.24 -17.08 13.79
CA GLU A 33 1.15 -17.20 14.95
C GLU A 33 2.49 -17.86 14.56
N ALA A 34 2.47 -18.84 13.64
CA ALA A 34 3.68 -19.45 13.12
C ALA A 34 4.56 -18.46 12.32
N ILE A 35 3.95 -17.55 11.58
CA ILE A 35 4.64 -16.48 10.84
C ILE A 35 5.21 -15.43 11.79
N ILE A 36 4.43 -15.02 12.80
CA ILE A 36 4.88 -14.10 13.86
C ILE A 36 6.09 -14.67 14.61
N SER A 37 6.08 -15.99 14.83
CA SER A 37 7.17 -16.70 15.49
C SER A 37 8.36 -16.99 14.57
N CYS A 38 8.30 -16.61 13.28
CA CYS A 38 9.30 -16.94 12.24
C CYS A 38 9.58 -18.46 12.11
N PHE A 39 8.58 -19.31 12.33
CA PHE A 39 8.76 -20.77 12.32
C PHE A 39 8.65 -21.36 10.92
N LEU A 40 9.54 -20.97 10.01
CA LEU A 40 9.50 -21.31 8.59
C LEU A 40 9.29 -22.81 8.31
N SER A 41 9.94 -23.69 9.07
CA SER A 41 9.86 -25.15 8.87
C SER A 41 8.49 -25.76 9.14
N ILE A 42 7.64 -25.12 9.97
CA ILE A 42 6.31 -25.64 10.29
C ILE A 42 5.26 -25.23 9.26
N ILE A 43 5.51 -24.14 8.52
CA ILE A 43 4.55 -23.58 7.56
C ILE A 43 4.11 -24.62 6.52
N PRO A 44 5.01 -25.35 5.82
CA PRO A 44 4.58 -26.36 4.85
C PRO A 44 3.73 -27.48 5.46
N VAL A 45 3.97 -27.82 6.73
CA VAL A 45 3.20 -28.85 7.45
C VAL A 45 1.80 -28.34 7.76
N LEU A 46 1.69 -27.10 8.26
CA LEU A 46 0.39 -26.45 8.54
C LEU A 46 -0.45 -26.31 7.27
N LEU A 47 0.17 -25.85 6.18
CA LEU A 47 -0.50 -25.69 4.88
C LEU A 47 -0.97 -27.04 4.32
N LYS A 48 -0.14 -28.08 4.40
CA LYS A 48 -0.54 -29.45 4.00
C LYS A 48 -1.66 -30.03 4.87
N ALA A 49 -1.75 -29.62 6.13
CA ALA A 49 -2.83 -29.99 7.03
C ALA A 49 -4.12 -29.20 6.77
N GLY A 50 -4.08 -28.19 5.89
CA GLY A 50 -5.25 -27.39 5.50
C GLY A 50 -5.43 -26.11 6.31
N ALA A 51 -4.43 -25.69 7.10
CA ALA A 51 -4.52 -24.45 7.87
C ALA A 51 -4.77 -23.24 6.98
N LYS A 52 -5.65 -22.35 7.44
CA LYS A 52 -6.02 -21.11 6.74
C LYS A 52 -5.83 -19.88 7.63
N PRO A 53 -5.64 -18.69 7.02
CA PRO A 53 -5.85 -17.42 7.70
C PRO A 53 -7.22 -17.36 8.36
N GLY A 54 -7.34 -16.60 9.45
CA GLY A 54 -8.65 -16.27 10.00
C GLY A 54 -9.43 -15.33 9.08
N ASP A 55 -10.76 -15.48 9.03
CA ASP A 55 -11.65 -14.70 8.15
C ASP A 55 -11.53 -13.17 8.30
N LYS A 56 -11.06 -12.70 9.47
CA LYS A 56 -10.86 -11.28 9.80
C LYS A 56 -9.47 -11.00 10.36
N GLU A 57 -8.52 -11.88 10.06
CA GLU A 57 -7.14 -11.72 10.52
C GLU A 57 -6.49 -10.57 9.75
N THR A 58 -6.25 -9.46 10.45
CA THR A 58 -5.61 -8.26 9.89
C THR A 58 -4.40 -7.84 10.73
N PRO A 59 -3.21 -7.64 10.12
CA PRO A 59 -2.87 -8.05 8.75
C PRO A 59 -2.94 -9.57 8.60
N THR A 60 -3.28 -10.04 7.39
CA THR A 60 -3.29 -11.46 7.05
C THR A 60 -1.90 -12.08 7.20
N PRO A 61 -1.78 -13.42 7.28
CA PRO A 61 -0.52 -14.15 7.23
C PRO A 61 0.46 -13.65 6.14
N LEU A 62 -0.03 -13.44 4.91
CA LEU A 62 0.80 -12.96 3.80
C LEU A 62 1.28 -11.51 4.02
N GLU A 63 0.37 -10.63 4.42
CA GLU A 63 0.67 -9.21 4.68
C GLU A 63 1.63 -9.04 5.85
N ARG A 64 1.52 -9.91 6.87
CA ARG A 64 2.49 -9.97 7.97
C ARG A 64 3.87 -10.36 7.45
N ALA A 65 3.98 -11.39 6.64
CA ALA A 65 5.25 -11.84 6.08
C ALA A 65 5.91 -10.73 5.23
N ILE A 66 5.13 -9.98 4.45
CA ILE A 66 5.60 -8.83 3.66
C ILE A 66 6.09 -7.69 4.57
N SER A 67 5.24 -7.24 5.50
CA SER A 67 5.56 -6.10 6.39
C SER A 67 6.70 -6.37 7.37
N THR A 68 7.02 -7.64 7.62
CA THR A 68 8.14 -8.07 8.48
C THR A 68 9.37 -8.51 7.70
N ASP A 69 9.43 -8.25 6.39
CA ASP A 69 10.60 -8.50 5.53
C ASP A 69 11.03 -9.98 5.53
N GLN A 70 10.08 -10.90 5.34
CA GLN A 70 10.30 -12.35 5.32
C GLN A 70 10.08 -12.95 3.92
N PRO A 71 10.97 -12.71 2.93
CA PRO A 71 10.74 -13.07 1.53
C PRO A 71 10.51 -14.58 1.32
N GLU A 72 11.21 -15.46 2.04
CA GLU A 72 10.99 -16.91 1.95
C GLU A 72 9.59 -17.30 2.45
N MET A 73 9.07 -16.61 3.48
CA MET A 73 7.69 -16.84 3.92
C MET A 73 6.67 -16.36 2.89
N VAL A 74 6.90 -15.18 2.30
CA VAL A 74 6.04 -14.65 1.25
C VAL A 74 6.00 -15.62 0.07
N GLN A 75 7.15 -16.15 -0.36
CA GLN A 75 7.22 -17.14 -1.44
C GLN A 75 6.40 -18.40 -1.12
N ILE A 76 6.58 -19.00 0.06
CA ILE A 76 5.83 -20.20 0.47
C ILE A 76 4.32 -19.94 0.47
N LEU A 77 3.88 -18.79 0.96
CA LEU A 77 2.46 -18.44 1.03
C LEU A 77 1.88 -18.17 -0.37
N VAL A 78 2.60 -17.46 -1.24
CA VAL A 78 2.17 -17.21 -2.62
C VAL A 78 2.07 -18.51 -3.42
N GLU A 79 3.06 -19.41 -3.29
CA GLU A 79 3.05 -20.75 -3.89
C GLU A 79 1.90 -21.61 -3.38
N ALA A 80 1.48 -21.42 -2.13
CA ALA A 80 0.30 -22.07 -1.55
C ALA A 80 -1.04 -21.44 -1.97
N GLY A 81 -1.00 -20.39 -2.80
CA GLY A 81 -2.19 -19.75 -3.36
C GLY A 81 -2.73 -18.56 -2.57
N TYR A 82 -2.03 -18.09 -1.52
CA TYR A 82 -2.43 -16.86 -0.83
C TYR A 82 -2.13 -15.63 -1.69
N ARG A 83 -3.02 -14.64 -1.62
CA ARG A 83 -2.95 -13.36 -2.33
C ARG A 83 -3.23 -12.24 -1.35
N LEU A 84 -2.86 -11.01 -1.70
CA LEU A 84 -3.28 -9.83 -0.94
C LEU A 84 -4.80 -9.72 -1.00
N ALA A 85 -5.41 -9.32 0.11
CA ALA A 85 -6.86 -9.22 0.22
C ALA A 85 -7.41 -7.97 -0.48
N ASP A 86 -6.68 -6.87 -0.38
CA ASP A 86 -7.02 -5.55 -0.92
C ASP A 86 -5.75 -4.68 -1.07
N ASP A 87 -5.97 -3.41 -1.43
CA ASP A 87 -4.93 -2.39 -1.59
C ASP A 87 -4.42 -1.80 -0.27
N HIS A 88 -5.04 -2.13 0.88
CA HIS A 88 -4.71 -1.55 2.18
C HIS A 88 -3.25 -1.84 2.57
N SER A 89 -2.79 -3.05 2.27
CA SER A 89 -1.42 -3.47 2.58
C SER A 89 -0.37 -2.70 1.80
N LEU A 90 -0.62 -2.43 0.51
CA LEU A 90 0.29 -1.63 -0.30
C LEU A 90 0.23 -0.16 0.07
N CYS A 91 -0.94 0.37 0.39
CA CYS A 91 -1.08 1.70 0.97
C CYS A 91 -0.29 1.83 2.27
N THR A 92 -0.35 0.83 3.15
CA THR A 92 0.39 0.83 4.43
C THR A 92 1.91 0.81 4.19
N ILE A 93 2.40 -0.01 3.25
CA ILE A 93 3.82 -0.03 2.88
C ILE A 93 4.26 1.32 2.29
N ALA A 94 3.42 1.88 1.41
CA ALA A 94 3.67 3.17 0.78
C ALA A 94 3.71 4.32 1.79
N GLU A 95 2.82 4.31 2.78
CA GLU A 95 2.80 5.27 3.89
C GLU A 95 4.10 5.23 4.70
N GLN A 96 4.61 4.03 5.01
CA GLN A 96 5.82 3.84 5.81
C GLN A 96 7.10 4.26 5.06
N GLY A 97 7.09 4.24 3.73
CA GLY A 97 8.24 4.58 2.88
C GLY A 97 9.38 3.55 2.90
N ASN A 98 9.24 2.46 3.66
CA ASN A 98 10.18 1.35 3.61
C ASN A 98 10.01 0.60 2.29
N LYS A 99 11.04 0.65 1.44
CA LYS A 99 11.01 0.01 0.12
C LYS A 99 11.16 -1.51 0.17
N ALA A 100 11.76 -2.09 1.21
CA ALA A 100 12.03 -3.53 1.25
C ALA A 100 10.75 -4.39 1.13
N PRO A 101 9.67 -4.13 1.88
CA PRO A 101 8.40 -4.83 1.67
C PRO A 101 7.81 -4.63 0.26
N MET A 102 8.00 -3.44 -0.32
CA MET A 102 7.53 -3.15 -1.68
C MET A 102 8.32 -3.93 -2.74
N GLU A 103 9.64 -4.00 -2.58
CA GLU A 103 10.54 -4.78 -3.43
C GLU A 103 10.20 -6.28 -3.36
N ILE A 104 9.85 -6.82 -2.20
CA ILE A 104 9.36 -8.21 -2.07
C ILE A 104 8.09 -8.43 -2.90
N VAL A 105 7.11 -7.52 -2.82
CA VAL A 105 5.85 -7.64 -3.58
C VAL A 105 6.14 -7.65 -5.09
N ILE A 106 7.02 -6.77 -5.54
CA ILE A 106 7.43 -6.63 -6.94
C ILE A 106 8.18 -7.87 -7.42
N ASP A 107 9.20 -8.32 -6.69
CA ASP A 107 10.12 -9.38 -7.12
C ASP A 107 9.43 -10.74 -7.16
N LEU A 108 8.43 -10.95 -6.30
CA LEU A 108 7.62 -12.16 -6.30
C LEU A 108 6.44 -12.11 -7.30
N GLY A 109 6.31 -11.02 -8.05
CA GLY A 109 5.30 -10.87 -9.11
C GLY A 109 3.88 -11.00 -8.59
N LEU A 110 3.60 -10.50 -7.38
CA LEU A 110 2.22 -10.47 -6.87
C LEU A 110 1.39 -9.58 -7.80
N ASP A 111 0.21 -10.07 -8.18
CA ASP A 111 -0.72 -9.31 -9.02
C ASP A 111 -1.36 -8.20 -8.20
N VAL A 112 -0.74 -7.03 -8.26
CA VAL A 112 -1.13 -5.85 -7.49
C VAL A 112 -1.25 -4.61 -8.36
N GLU A 113 -1.39 -4.79 -9.69
CA GLU A 113 -1.35 -3.68 -10.65
C GLU A 113 -2.38 -2.59 -10.34
N MET A 114 -3.56 -3.01 -9.88
CA MET A 114 -4.67 -2.14 -9.50
C MET A 114 -4.37 -1.32 -8.23
N CYS A 115 -3.52 -1.83 -7.35
CA CYS A 115 -3.21 -1.21 -6.06
C CYS A 115 -2.12 -0.13 -6.16
N TRP A 116 -1.36 -0.10 -7.27
CA TRP A 116 -0.26 0.85 -7.47
C TRP A 116 -0.72 2.31 -7.42
N GLN A 117 -1.92 2.59 -7.93
CA GLN A 117 -2.40 3.96 -8.02
C GLN A 117 -2.74 4.52 -6.63
N GLY A 118 -3.43 3.74 -5.79
CA GLY A 118 -3.72 4.12 -4.41
C GLY A 118 -2.43 4.31 -3.60
N ALA A 119 -1.50 3.35 -3.72
CA ALA A 119 -0.19 3.43 -3.09
C ALA A 119 0.60 4.68 -3.50
N LEU A 120 0.52 5.10 -4.78
CA LEU A 120 1.18 6.33 -5.26
C LEU A 120 0.64 7.57 -4.54
N PHE A 121 -0.68 7.75 -4.45
CA PHE A 121 -1.26 8.90 -3.74
C PHE A 121 -0.90 8.87 -2.25
N VAL A 122 -0.90 7.70 -1.60
CA VAL A 122 -0.50 7.56 -0.19
C VAL A 122 0.97 7.92 0.01
N ALA A 123 1.88 7.44 -0.84
CA ALA A 123 3.29 7.81 -0.79
C ALA A 123 3.49 9.33 -0.99
N ILE A 124 2.70 9.96 -1.87
CA ILE A 124 2.68 11.42 -2.03
C ILE A 124 2.25 12.09 -0.73
N ILE A 125 1.08 11.73 -0.18
CA ILE A 125 0.54 12.33 1.07
C ILE A 125 1.58 12.32 2.19
N HIS A 126 2.26 11.19 2.38
CA HIS A 126 3.21 10.97 3.47
C HIS A 126 4.65 11.42 3.18
N GLY A 127 4.92 11.99 2.00
CA GLY A 127 6.23 12.55 1.69
C GLY A 127 7.31 11.53 1.35
N GLN A 128 6.91 10.33 0.95
CA GLN A 128 7.82 9.20 0.73
C GLN A 128 8.42 9.26 -0.68
N ARG A 129 9.33 10.21 -0.91
CA ARG A 129 9.89 10.53 -2.24
C ARG A 129 10.46 9.31 -2.96
N GLU A 130 11.28 8.52 -2.29
CA GLU A 130 11.92 7.33 -2.87
C GLU A 130 10.89 6.23 -3.19
N MET A 131 9.78 6.17 -2.44
CA MET A 131 8.67 5.26 -2.72
C MET A 131 7.85 5.73 -3.92
N VAL A 132 7.59 7.03 -4.04
CA VAL A 132 6.94 7.61 -5.24
C VAL A 132 7.75 7.27 -6.50
N GLU A 133 9.07 7.44 -6.44
CA GLU A 133 9.98 7.10 -7.53
C GLU A 133 9.89 5.61 -7.89
N LEU A 134 10.01 4.72 -6.90
CA LEU A 134 9.88 3.27 -7.09
C LEU A 134 8.53 2.89 -7.72
N LEU A 135 7.41 3.42 -7.21
CA LEU A 135 6.07 3.10 -7.68
C LEU A 135 5.89 3.50 -9.15
N ILE A 136 6.36 4.69 -9.54
CA ILE A 136 6.29 5.17 -10.93
C ILE A 136 7.16 4.30 -11.85
N GLU A 137 8.39 3.96 -11.44
CA GLU A 137 9.27 3.06 -12.19
C GLU A 137 8.64 1.67 -12.44
N LYS A 138 7.74 1.25 -11.55
CA LYS A 138 7.07 -0.06 -11.59
C LYS A 138 5.70 -0.01 -12.26
N GLY A 139 5.27 1.15 -12.76
CA GLY A 139 4.07 1.30 -13.58
C GLY A 139 2.90 2.03 -12.92
N ALA A 140 3.08 2.59 -11.71
CA ALA A 140 2.11 3.54 -11.19
C ALA A 140 2.02 4.75 -12.14
N ASN A 141 0.82 5.19 -12.46
CA ASN A 141 0.58 6.26 -13.43
C ASN A 141 0.56 7.61 -12.71
N PRO A 142 1.56 8.49 -12.91
CA PRO A 142 1.58 9.79 -12.25
C PRO A 142 0.64 10.81 -12.92
N HIS A 143 -0.03 10.46 -14.02
CA HIS A 143 -0.98 11.33 -14.74
C HIS A 143 -2.43 11.06 -14.34
N LEU A 144 -2.67 10.77 -13.05
CA LEU A 144 -3.99 10.50 -12.51
C LEU A 144 -4.51 11.64 -11.63
N THR A 145 -5.82 11.63 -11.44
CA THR A 145 -6.55 12.42 -10.46
C THR A 145 -7.18 11.54 -9.40
N HIS A 146 -7.31 12.08 -8.19
CA HIS A 146 -7.99 11.45 -7.07
C HIS A 146 -8.83 12.48 -6.32
N ASP A 147 -9.95 12.03 -5.80
CA ASP A 147 -10.86 12.82 -4.99
C ASP A 147 -10.38 12.92 -3.53
N VAL A 148 -10.41 14.12 -2.96
CA VAL A 148 -10.15 14.42 -1.55
C VAL A 148 -11.45 14.90 -0.92
N PHE A 149 -11.87 14.23 0.15
CA PHE A 149 -13.07 14.58 0.89
C PHE A 149 -12.73 15.46 2.09
N THR A 150 -13.35 16.63 2.18
CA THR A 150 -13.18 17.54 3.32
C THR A 150 -14.20 17.23 4.42
N ARG A 151 -14.00 17.84 5.59
CA ARG A 151 -14.92 17.70 6.73
C ARG A 151 -16.34 18.17 6.44
N ASP A 152 -16.51 19.03 5.43
CA ASP A 152 -17.80 19.59 5.02
C ASP A 152 -18.47 18.76 3.91
N TYR A 153 -17.98 17.53 3.65
CA TYR A 153 -18.43 16.63 2.59
C TYR A 153 -18.28 17.19 1.17
N GLU A 154 -17.44 18.21 1.01
CA GLU A 154 -17.03 18.66 -0.32
C GLU A 154 -15.99 17.68 -0.88
N CYS A 155 -16.20 17.31 -2.14
CA CYS A 155 -15.28 16.50 -2.90
C CYS A 155 -14.48 17.41 -3.82
N TRP A 156 -13.16 17.44 -3.61
CA TRP A 156 -12.23 18.18 -4.45
C TRP A 156 -11.35 17.20 -5.20
N ARG A 157 -11.24 17.37 -6.51
CA ARG A 157 -10.40 16.54 -7.36
C ARG A 157 -9.04 17.19 -7.56
N TYR A 158 -7.99 16.45 -7.28
CA TYR A 158 -6.61 16.89 -7.50
C TYR A 158 -5.83 15.83 -8.27
N ASN A 159 -4.92 16.29 -9.13
CA ASN A 159 -3.94 15.41 -9.73
C ASN A 159 -2.74 15.16 -8.80
N THR A 160 -1.77 14.34 -9.19
CA THR A 160 -0.58 14.05 -8.39
C THR A 160 0.24 15.30 -8.00
N ILE A 161 0.32 16.30 -8.88
CA ILE A 161 0.94 17.61 -8.58
C ILE A 161 0.09 18.35 -7.55
N GLY A 162 -1.23 18.40 -7.73
CA GLY A 162 -2.16 18.98 -6.77
C GLY A 162 -2.04 18.35 -5.37
N PHE A 163 -1.89 17.02 -5.28
CA PHE A 163 -1.60 16.34 -4.01
C PHE A 163 -0.25 16.76 -3.42
N ALA A 164 0.82 16.78 -4.23
CA ALA A 164 2.13 17.23 -3.75
C ALA A 164 2.09 18.68 -3.22
N VAL A 165 1.29 19.55 -3.84
CA VAL A 165 1.06 20.92 -3.38
C VAL A 165 0.24 20.96 -2.08
N LEU A 166 -0.90 20.27 -2.04
CA LEU A 166 -1.83 20.23 -0.91
C LEU A 166 -1.14 19.74 0.37
N PHE A 167 -0.32 18.69 0.26
CA PHE A 167 0.39 18.09 1.38
C PHE A 167 1.81 18.67 1.60
N LYS A 168 2.17 19.76 0.92
CA LYS A 168 3.45 20.49 1.08
C LYS A 168 4.71 19.67 0.78
N GLN A 169 4.62 18.78 -0.19
CA GLN A 169 5.67 17.84 -0.56
C GLN A 169 6.55 18.38 -1.69
N LEU A 170 7.42 19.35 -1.36
CA LEU A 170 8.23 20.06 -2.37
C LEU A 170 9.11 19.13 -3.22
N GLU A 171 9.76 18.15 -2.59
CA GLU A 171 10.68 17.25 -3.29
C GLU A 171 9.96 16.26 -4.20
N ILE A 172 8.74 15.86 -3.84
CA ILE A 172 7.88 15.06 -4.71
C ILE A 172 7.31 15.91 -5.84
N LEU A 173 6.95 17.17 -5.58
CA LEU A 173 6.56 18.09 -6.64
C LEU A 173 7.67 18.23 -7.68
N ARG A 174 8.92 18.41 -7.26
CA ARG A 174 10.08 18.44 -8.17
C ARG A 174 10.20 17.14 -8.96
N LEU A 175 10.13 16.00 -8.29
CA LEU A 175 10.19 14.68 -8.92
C LEU A 175 9.14 14.51 -10.02
N LEU A 176 7.87 14.84 -9.74
CA LEU A 176 6.78 14.73 -10.71
C LEU A 176 7.01 15.64 -11.93
N LEU A 177 7.48 16.87 -11.71
CA LEU A 177 7.81 17.80 -12.79
C LEU A 177 9.00 17.29 -13.63
N ASP A 178 10.04 16.74 -13.00
CA ASP A 178 11.20 16.13 -13.67
C ASP A 178 10.78 14.90 -14.49
N MET A 179 9.77 14.16 -14.02
CA MET A 179 9.11 13.07 -14.74
C MET A 179 8.13 13.55 -15.84
N SER A 180 8.16 14.83 -16.19
CA SER A 180 7.32 15.44 -17.24
C SER A 180 5.81 15.39 -16.97
N VAL A 181 5.38 15.24 -15.71
CA VAL A 181 3.99 15.45 -15.34
C VAL A 181 3.69 16.94 -15.51
N ARG A 182 2.80 17.28 -16.45
CA ARG A 182 2.45 18.67 -16.73
C ARG A 182 1.51 19.21 -15.64
N PRO A 183 1.84 20.34 -15.00
CA PRO A 183 0.93 21.01 -14.09
C PRO A 183 -0.24 21.64 -14.83
N GLU A 184 -1.38 21.65 -14.17
CA GLU A 184 -2.59 22.36 -14.58
C GLU A 184 -2.66 23.73 -13.89
N LYS A 185 -3.56 24.59 -14.38
CA LYS A 185 -3.72 25.94 -13.82
C LYS A 185 -4.21 25.86 -12.37
N GLU A 186 -5.05 24.89 -12.09
CA GLU A 186 -5.62 24.54 -10.80
C GLU A 186 -4.51 24.22 -9.78
N ASP A 187 -3.42 23.55 -10.20
CA ASP A 187 -2.28 23.26 -9.32
C ASP A 187 -1.56 24.54 -8.88
N LEU A 188 -1.38 25.50 -9.81
CA LEU A 188 -0.80 26.81 -9.49
C LEU A 188 -1.73 27.64 -8.59
N MET A 189 -3.05 27.58 -8.83
CA MET A 189 -4.04 28.27 -8.00
C MET A 189 -4.04 27.69 -6.58
N LEU A 190 -4.07 26.37 -6.45
CA LEU A 190 -3.95 25.67 -5.17
C LEU A 190 -2.67 26.05 -4.43
N ALA A 191 -1.52 26.11 -5.13
CA ALA A 191 -0.25 26.51 -4.51
C ALA A 191 -0.30 27.93 -3.92
N ARG A 192 -1.05 28.85 -4.56
CA ARG A 192 -1.26 30.21 -4.05
C ARG A 192 -2.22 30.22 -2.86
N ASP A 193 -3.33 29.49 -2.95
CA ASP A 193 -4.34 29.43 -1.89
C ASP A 193 -3.76 28.83 -0.61
N GLU A 194 -2.93 27.79 -0.78
CA GLU A 194 -2.18 27.15 0.29
C GLU A 194 -0.96 27.98 0.76
N ARG A 195 -0.62 29.08 0.10
CA ARG A 195 0.58 29.91 0.38
C ARG A 195 1.89 29.11 0.33
N PHE A 196 2.00 28.18 -0.63
CA PHE A 196 3.19 27.39 -0.87
C PHE A 196 4.13 28.10 -1.86
N GLU A 197 4.90 29.07 -1.37
CA GLU A 197 5.68 29.98 -2.22
C GLU A 197 6.69 29.26 -3.14
N GLU A 198 7.34 28.19 -2.64
CA GLU A 198 8.27 27.39 -3.43
C GLU A 198 7.56 26.67 -4.58
N ALA A 199 6.36 26.11 -4.34
CA ALA A 199 5.55 25.50 -5.39
C ALA A 199 5.06 26.55 -6.39
N VAL A 200 4.63 27.73 -5.93
CA VAL A 200 4.25 28.85 -6.83
C VAL A 200 5.44 29.24 -7.72
N ALA A 201 6.65 29.31 -7.16
CA ALA A 201 7.85 29.63 -7.92
C ALA A 201 8.17 28.59 -8.99
N LEU A 202 7.94 27.30 -8.71
CA LEU A 202 8.12 26.21 -9.67
C LEU A 202 7.05 26.23 -10.77
N LEU A 203 5.77 26.36 -10.39
CA LEU A 203 4.65 26.20 -11.29
C LEU A 203 4.41 27.41 -12.21
N LYS A 204 4.72 28.64 -11.76
CA LYS A 204 4.45 29.87 -12.53
C LYS A 204 5.16 29.95 -13.89
N GLY A 205 6.21 29.15 -14.09
CA GLY A 205 7.00 29.13 -15.33
C GLY A 205 6.42 28.23 -16.42
N TYR A 206 5.41 27.41 -16.11
CA TYR A 206 4.82 26.47 -17.05
C TYR A 206 3.70 27.10 -17.88
N SER A 207 3.54 26.61 -19.12
CA SER A 207 2.33 26.87 -19.91
C SER A 207 1.22 25.91 -19.49
N PHE A 208 0.03 26.46 -19.28
CA PHE A 208 -1.18 25.72 -18.95
C PHE A 208 -2.07 25.47 -20.17
N ASP A 209 -1.60 25.84 -21.36
CA ASP A 209 -2.30 25.57 -22.61
C ASP A 209 -2.01 24.12 -23.07
N ASP A 210 -3.01 23.47 -23.66
CA ASP A 210 -2.93 22.12 -24.23
C ASP A 210 -2.37 21.07 -23.25
N VAL A 211 -2.69 21.17 -21.96
CA VAL A 211 -2.34 20.16 -20.95
C VAL A 211 -3.21 18.91 -21.20
N PRO A 212 -2.61 17.71 -21.38
CA PRO A 212 -3.38 16.49 -21.55
C PRO A 212 -4.31 16.23 -20.36
N GLU A 213 -5.53 15.79 -20.63
CA GLU A 213 -6.48 15.39 -19.60
C GLU A 213 -5.94 14.21 -18.80
N LYS A 214 -6.06 14.29 -17.48
CA LYS A 214 -5.65 13.23 -16.55
C LYS A 214 -6.87 12.38 -16.19
N GLN A 215 -6.71 11.06 -16.28
CA GLN A 215 -7.77 10.10 -15.95
C GLN A 215 -8.02 10.07 -14.44
N HIS A 216 -9.22 9.64 -14.04
CA HIS A 216 -9.51 9.44 -12.63
C HIS A 216 -9.00 8.08 -12.17
N ILE A 217 -8.48 7.99 -10.95
CA ILE A 217 -7.96 6.73 -10.38
C ILE A 217 -9.01 5.60 -10.40
N SER A 218 -10.30 5.93 -10.30
CA SER A 218 -11.38 4.92 -10.32
C SER A 218 -11.47 4.16 -11.65
N GLU A 219 -10.85 4.64 -12.73
CA GLU A 219 -10.74 3.90 -13.99
C GLU A 219 -9.78 2.71 -13.89
N PHE A 220 -9.07 2.58 -12.76
CA PHE A 220 -8.05 1.56 -12.48
C PHE A 220 -8.38 0.71 -11.23
N LEU A 221 -9.55 0.94 -10.63
CA LEU A 221 -10.07 0.21 -9.47
C LEU A 221 -11.37 -0.51 -9.91
N ASP A 222 -11.29 -1.82 -10.20
CA ASP A 222 -12.45 -2.69 -10.52
C ASP A 222 -13.14 -3.22 -9.25
#